data_AF-A0A1A2TIW8-F1
#
_entry.id   AF-A0A1A2TIW8-F1
#
_cell.length_a   1.000
_cell.length_b   1.000
_cell.length_c   1.000
_cell.angle_alpha   90.00
_cell.angle_beta   90.00
_cell.angle_gamma   90.00
#
_symmetry.space_group_name_H-M   'P 1'
#
loop_
_entity.id
_entity.type
_entity.pdbx_description
1 polymer ?
#
loop_
_entity_poly.entity_id
_entity_poly.type
_entity_poly.pdbx_seq_one_letter_code
_entity_poly.pdbx_strand_id
1 'polypeptide(L)'
;MLDRTLAPSAAPALTRWGQLISRYGLVVVLAWIGFGKYVKMEARVLIQHSPLMSWVYDVFSVTFVARALGTMEIVAALLIALRPVWPRVSAAGSALAVVLFLGTLSFLVNTPGVVASYTHGFPVLSALPGQFLLKDLVLLGVAVWTLGDSLDEGRGRG
;
A
#
# COMPACT_ATOMS: atom_id res chain seq x y z
N MET A 1 11.92 -35.70 -31.06
CA MET A 1 11.28 -35.82 -29.74
C MET A 1 12.34 -35.43 -28.72
N LEU A 2 12.52 -34.12 -28.49
CA LEU A 2 13.55 -33.60 -27.60
C LEU A 2 12.94 -33.41 -26.22
N ASP A 3 13.57 -34.01 -25.23
CA ASP A 3 13.14 -34.07 -23.85
C ASP A 3 12.90 -32.69 -23.24
N ARG A 4 11.65 -32.43 -22.85
CA ARG A 4 11.23 -31.23 -22.08
C ARG A 4 11.59 -31.31 -20.59
N THR A 5 12.53 -32.17 -20.19
CA THR A 5 12.75 -32.54 -18.79
C THR A 5 13.78 -31.68 -18.04
N LEU A 6 14.33 -30.62 -18.64
CA LEU A 6 15.37 -29.79 -18.01
C LEU A 6 15.00 -28.30 -17.91
N ALA A 7 13.80 -27.99 -17.41
CA ALA A 7 13.58 -26.73 -16.69
C ALA A 7 13.59 -27.05 -15.18
N PRO A 8 14.38 -26.34 -14.35
CA PRO A 8 14.79 -26.82 -13.04
C PRO A 8 13.60 -26.90 -12.08
N SER A 9 13.60 -27.94 -11.26
CA SER A 9 12.66 -28.24 -10.15
C SER A 9 12.41 -27.09 -9.15
N ALA A 10 13.08 -25.94 -9.31
CA ALA A 10 12.99 -24.76 -8.47
C ALA A 10 11.89 -23.75 -8.85
N ALA A 11 11.36 -23.77 -10.08
CA ALA A 11 10.40 -22.74 -10.52
C ALA A 11 9.09 -22.68 -9.68
N PRO A 12 8.45 -23.81 -9.33
CA PRO A 12 7.26 -23.78 -8.46
C PRO A 12 7.59 -23.28 -7.04
N ALA A 13 8.74 -23.68 -6.50
CA ALA A 13 9.19 -23.25 -5.19
C ALA A 13 9.46 -21.74 -5.15
N LEU A 14 10.16 -21.20 -6.16
CA LEU A 14 10.44 -19.77 -6.26
C LEU A 14 9.16 -18.94 -6.38
N THR A 15 8.18 -19.44 -7.14
CA THR A 15 6.85 -18.81 -7.26
C THR A 15 6.17 -18.73 -5.90
N ARG A 16 6.15 -19.83 -5.15
CA ARG A 16 5.56 -19.88 -3.80
C ARG A 16 6.26 -18.91 -2.85
N TRP A 17 7.58 -18.83 -2.89
CA TRP A 17 8.34 -17.85 -2.10
C TRP A 17 8.01 -16.42 -2.49
N GLY A 18 7.93 -16.13 -3.79
CA GLY A 18 7.51 -14.82 -4.29
C GLY A 18 6.13 -14.42 -3.76
N GLN A 19 5.16 -15.33 -3.83
CA GLN A 19 3.81 -15.12 -3.29
C GLN A 19 3.81 -14.82 -1.78
N LEU A 20 4.56 -15.60 -0.99
CA LEU A 20 4.68 -15.39 0.45
C LEU A 20 5.35 -14.05 0.78
N ILE A 21 6.45 -13.74 0.10
CA ILE A 21 7.18 -12.48 0.27
C ILE A 21 6.29 -11.30 -0.12
N SER A 22 5.58 -11.37 -1.24
CA SER A 22 4.66 -10.31 -1.66
C SER A 22 3.54 -10.10 -0.64
N ARG A 23 2.89 -11.17 -0.16
CA ARG A 23 1.84 -11.04 0.86
C ARG A 23 2.35 -10.44 2.15
N TYR A 24 3.38 -11.02 2.75
CA TYR A 24 3.86 -10.55 4.05
C TYR A 24 4.63 -9.24 3.95
N GLY A 25 5.26 -8.98 2.79
CA GLY A 25 5.80 -7.66 2.46
C GLY A 25 4.70 -6.60 2.42
N LEU A 26 3.56 -6.89 1.80
CA LEU A 26 2.39 -6.00 1.81
C LEU A 26 1.89 -5.74 3.24
N VAL A 27 1.77 -6.77 4.07
CA VAL A 27 1.40 -6.66 5.49
C VAL A 27 2.36 -5.74 6.24
N VAL A 28 3.67 -5.99 6.13
CA VAL A 28 4.70 -5.19 6.81
C VAL A 28 4.63 -3.74 6.36
N VAL A 29 4.52 -3.49 5.04
CA VAL A 29 4.45 -2.11 4.52
C VAL A 29 3.22 -1.39 5.04
N LEU A 30 2.02 -1.99 4.95
CA LEU A 30 0.77 -1.40 5.44
C LEU A 30 0.83 -1.10 6.96
N ALA A 31 1.32 -2.05 7.75
CA ALA A 31 1.49 -1.86 9.19
C ALA A 31 2.49 -0.73 9.49
N TRP A 32 3.61 -0.67 8.76
CA TRP A 32 4.64 0.34 8.97
C TRP A 32 4.20 1.75 8.58
N ILE A 33 3.54 1.91 7.42
CA ILE A 33 3.02 3.23 7.00
C ILE A 33 1.87 3.67 7.90
N GLY A 34 1.01 2.75 8.32
CA GLY A 34 -0.10 3.03 9.23
C GLY A 34 0.40 3.46 10.61
N PHE A 35 1.34 2.72 11.20
CA PHE A 35 1.99 3.11 12.45
C PHE A 35 2.76 4.43 12.32
N GLY A 36 3.41 4.65 11.18
CA GLY A 36 4.10 5.90 10.86
C GLY A 36 3.19 7.14 10.93
N LYS A 37 1.88 7.01 10.66
CA LYS A 37 0.91 8.11 10.82
C LYS A 37 0.67 8.48 12.28
N TYR A 38 0.91 7.56 13.22
CA TYR A 38 0.90 7.82 14.66
C TYR A 38 2.21 8.45 15.13
N VAL A 39 3.36 7.94 14.70
CA VAL A 39 4.69 8.41 15.14
C VAL A 39 5.05 9.80 14.60
N LYS A 40 4.80 10.08 13.31
CA LYS A 40 5.10 11.40 12.70
C LYS A 40 4.28 12.55 13.31
N MET A 41 3.28 12.22 14.12
CA MET A 41 2.43 13.17 14.82
C MET A 41 3.14 13.77 16.05
N GLU A 42 4.09 13.08 16.67
CA GLU A 42 4.88 13.63 17.78
C GLU A 42 5.96 14.62 17.31
N ALA A 43 6.42 14.51 16.06
CA ALA A 43 7.36 15.47 15.47
C ALA A 43 6.70 16.82 15.08
N ARG A 44 5.37 16.96 15.15
CA ARG A 44 4.67 18.25 15.01
C ARG A 44 4.69 19.11 16.29
N VAL A 45 5.28 18.62 17.38
CA VAL A 45 5.62 19.44 18.55
C VAL A 45 6.90 20.27 18.31
N LEU A 46 7.63 20.05 17.21
CA LEU A 46 8.86 20.79 16.86
C LEU A 46 8.74 21.80 15.71
N ILE A 47 7.54 22.08 15.18
CA ILE A 47 7.35 23.12 14.14
C ILE A 47 6.21 24.06 14.56
N GLN A 48 6.45 24.82 15.64
CA GLN A 48 5.54 25.84 16.19
C GLN A 48 5.73 27.25 15.61
N HIS A 49 6.29 27.43 14.41
CA HIS A 49 6.57 28.79 13.89
C HIS A 49 6.25 29.00 12.40
N SER A 50 4.97 28.95 11.99
CA SER A 50 4.55 29.73 10.80
C SER A 50 3.06 30.12 10.83
N PRO A 51 2.69 31.42 10.64
CA PRO A 51 1.34 31.94 10.91
C PRO A 51 0.29 31.71 9.81
N LEU A 52 0.65 31.01 8.73
CA LEU A 52 -0.10 31.04 7.45
C LEU A 52 -0.94 29.77 7.19
N MET A 53 -1.31 29.04 8.25
CA MET A 53 -2.09 27.79 8.13
C MET A 53 -3.29 27.73 9.08
N SER A 54 -3.79 28.85 9.62
CA SER A 54 -4.90 28.83 10.59
C SER A 54 -6.24 28.32 10.01
N TRP A 55 -6.50 28.51 8.71
CA TRP A 55 -7.85 28.33 8.14
C TRP A 55 -8.20 26.89 7.69
N VAL A 56 -7.21 26.00 7.53
CA VAL A 56 -7.43 24.57 7.17
C VAL A 56 -7.63 23.69 8.43
N TYR A 57 -7.41 24.24 9.64
CA TYR A 57 -7.55 23.51 10.90
C TYR A 57 -8.99 23.43 11.45
N ASP A 58 -9.97 24.07 10.80
CA ASP A 58 -11.30 24.32 11.39
C ASP A 58 -12.45 23.37 10.97
N VAL A 59 -12.25 22.39 10.06
CA VAL A 59 -13.39 21.56 9.56
C VAL A 59 -13.30 20.07 9.96
N PHE A 60 -12.14 19.44 9.86
CA PHE A 60 -11.80 18.16 10.51
C PHE A 60 -10.29 18.18 10.70
N SER A 61 -9.78 17.86 11.90
CA SER A 61 -8.34 17.92 12.10
C SER A 61 -7.63 16.99 11.10
N VAL A 62 -6.65 17.51 10.37
CA VAL A 62 -5.76 16.72 9.48
C VAL A 62 -5.22 15.48 10.23
N THR A 63 -5.02 15.66 11.53
CA THR A 63 -4.73 14.64 12.53
C THR A 63 -5.75 13.50 12.59
N PHE A 64 -7.05 13.78 12.64
CA PHE A 64 -8.11 12.77 12.66
C PHE A 64 -8.12 11.96 11.37
N VAL A 65 -8.03 12.61 10.20
CA VAL A 65 -8.00 11.92 8.91
C VAL A 65 -6.75 11.02 8.80
N ALA A 66 -5.58 11.53 9.22
CA ALA A 66 -4.35 10.75 9.27
C ALA A 66 -4.47 9.54 10.21
N ARG A 67 -5.11 9.69 11.38
CA ARG A 67 -5.39 8.58 12.32
C ARG A 67 -6.31 7.55 11.70
N ALA A 68 -7.43 7.98 11.12
CA ALA A 68 -8.39 7.08 10.49
C ALA A 68 -7.73 6.26 9.36
N LEU A 69 -6.98 6.92 8.47
CA LEU A 69 -6.22 6.23 7.43
C LEU A 69 -5.16 5.28 8.01
N GLY A 70 -4.43 5.70 9.05
CA GLY A 70 -3.45 4.84 9.72
C GLY A 70 -4.07 3.60 10.35
N THR A 71 -5.23 3.74 11.00
CA THR A 71 -6.00 2.60 11.51
C THR A 71 -6.43 1.67 10.38
N MET A 72 -6.96 2.22 9.28
CA MET A 72 -7.39 1.40 8.14
C MET A 72 -6.22 0.62 7.52
N GLU A 73 -5.03 1.22 7.42
CA GLU A 73 -3.82 0.53 6.94
C GLU A 73 -3.40 -0.62 7.87
N ILE A 74 -3.40 -0.39 9.19
CA ILE A 74 -3.07 -1.43 10.19
C ILE A 74 -4.12 -2.55 10.16
N VAL A 75 -5.42 -2.20 10.11
CA VAL A 75 -6.51 -3.18 10.01
C VAL A 75 -6.36 -4.00 8.73
N ALA A 76 -6.12 -3.36 7.57
CA ALA A 76 -5.88 -4.06 6.31
C ALA A 76 -4.70 -5.05 6.45
N ALA A 77 -3.59 -4.63 7.05
CA ALA A 77 -2.42 -5.48 7.28
C ALA A 77 -2.76 -6.73 8.11
N LEU A 78 -3.47 -6.55 9.23
CA LEU A 78 -3.87 -7.66 10.11
C LEU A 78 -4.81 -8.64 9.38
N LEU A 79 -5.80 -8.11 8.65
CA LEU A 79 -6.75 -8.93 7.90
C LEU A 79 -6.05 -9.75 6.81
N ILE A 80 -5.12 -9.15 6.06
CA ILE A 80 -4.33 -9.85 5.03
C ILE A 80 -3.43 -10.93 5.63
N ALA A 81 -2.85 -10.69 6.81
CA ALA A 81 -1.99 -11.66 7.50
C ALA A 81 -2.77 -12.93 7.93
N LEU A 82 -4.07 -12.81 8.20
CA LEU A 82 -4.93 -13.91 8.65
C LEU A 82 -5.30 -14.91 7.54
N ARG A 83 -4.79 -14.72 6.32
CA ARG A 83 -5.08 -15.58 5.18
C ARG A 83 -4.97 -17.10 5.44
N PRO A 84 -3.94 -17.64 6.11
CA PRO A 84 -3.82 -19.09 6.31
C PRO A 84 -5.01 -19.72 7.06
N VAL A 85 -5.63 -18.95 7.94
CA VAL A 85 -6.74 -19.41 8.81
C VAL A 85 -8.09 -19.00 8.23
N TRP A 86 -8.23 -17.74 7.80
CA TRP A 86 -9.50 -17.17 7.31
C TRP A 86 -9.34 -16.44 5.97
N PRO A 87 -9.40 -17.16 4.84
CA PRO A 87 -9.25 -16.56 3.51
C PRO A 87 -10.27 -15.46 3.19
N ARG A 88 -11.53 -15.62 3.62
CA ARG A 88 -12.58 -14.60 3.40
C ARG A 88 -12.28 -13.28 4.12
N VAL A 89 -11.69 -13.37 5.32
CA VAL A 89 -11.27 -12.20 6.11
C VAL A 89 -10.09 -11.50 5.44
N SER A 90 -9.12 -12.28 4.93
CA SER A 90 -8.03 -11.74 4.12
C SER A 90 -8.52 -11.06 2.85
N ALA A 91 -9.56 -11.58 2.18
CA ALA A 91 -10.13 -10.92 1.01
C ALA A 91 -10.66 -9.52 1.36
N ALA A 92 -11.35 -9.36 2.49
CA ALA A 92 -11.79 -8.03 2.95
C ALA A 92 -10.61 -7.08 3.21
N GLY A 93 -9.54 -7.58 3.86
CA GLY A 93 -8.31 -6.82 4.07
C GLY A 93 -7.64 -6.38 2.78
N SER A 94 -7.53 -7.29 1.80
CA SER A 94 -6.95 -7.00 0.50
C SER A 94 -7.80 -5.99 -0.30
N ALA A 95 -9.13 -6.09 -0.23
CA ALA A 95 -10.03 -5.11 -0.87
C ALA A 95 -9.88 -3.72 -0.24
N LEU A 96 -9.76 -3.64 1.09
CA LEU A 96 -9.47 -2.37 1.77
C LEU A 96 -8.11 -1.80 1.34
N ALA A 97 -7.07 -2.63 1.24
CA ALA A 97 -5.76 -2.20 0.76
C ALA A 97 -5.81 -1.65 -0.67
N VAL A 98 -6.59 -2.27 -1.57
CA VAL A 98 -6.81 -1.77 -2.93
C VAL A 98 -7.40 -0.36 -2.91
N VAL A 99 -8.44 -0.12 -2.10
CA VAL A 99 -9.07 1.20 -1.97
C VAL A 99 -8.08 2.24 -1.43
N LEU A 100 -7.30 1.87 -0.40
CA LEU A 100 -6.28 2.74 0.18
C LEU A 100 -5.21 3.15 -0.84
N PHE A 101 -4.67 2.19 -1.61
CA PHE A 101 -3.64 2.49 -2.62
C PHE A 101 -4.18 3.23 -3.85
N LEU A 102 -5.44 2.99 -4.25
CA LEU A 102 -6.09 3.82 -5.26
C LEU A 102 -6.24 5.27 -4.76
N GLY A 103 -6.59 5.44 -3.49
CA GLY A 103 -6.59 6.73 -2.82
C GLY A 103 -5.23 7.41 -2.86
N THR A 104 -4.14 6.71 -2.50
CA THR A 104 -2.79 7.31 -2.53
C THR A 104 -2.31 7.60 -3.95
N LEU A 105 -2.57 6.71 -4.92
CA LEU A 105 -2.22 6.93 -6.33
C LEU A 105 -3.00 8.07 -6.96
N SER A 106 -4.21 8.38 -6.48
CA SER A 106 -4.95 9.57 -6.93
C SER A 106 -4.16 10.86 -6.72
N PHE A 107 -3.26 10.90 -5.72
CA PHE A 107 -2.40 12.05 -5.47
C PHE A 107 -1.37 12.27 -6.57
N LEU A 108 -0.95 11.24 -7.31
CA LEU A 108 -0.05 11.42 -8.46
C LEU A 108 -0.67 12.31 -9.54
N VAL A 109 -2.00 12.25 -9.69
CA VAL A 109 -2.73 13.00 -10.71
C VAL A 109 -3.22 14.34 -10.17
N ASN A 110 -3.71 14.36 -8.92
CA ASN A 110 -4.44 15.50 -8.38
C ASN A 110 -3.58 16.46 -7.54
N THR A 111 -2.35 16.10 -7.16
CA THR A 111 -1.53 16.91 -6.23
C THR A 111 -0.55 17.81 -6.98
N PRO A 112 -0.60 19.14 -6.77
CA PRO A 112 0.42 20.05 -7.27
C PRO A 112 1.82 19.71 -6.71
N GLY A 113 2.85 19.78 -7.55
CA GLY A 113 4.24 19.51 -7.14
C GLY A 113 4.68 18.03 -7.22
N VAL A 114 3.81 17.13 -7.71
CA VAL A 114 4.22 15.75 -8.07
C VAL A 114 5.22 15.75 -9.22
N VAL A 115 4.99 16.58 -10.23
CA VAL A 115 5.93 16.80 -11.34
C VAL A 115 6.77 18.04 -11.00
N ALA A 116 8.08 17.83 -10.84
CA ALA A 116 9.03 18.90 -10.52
C ALA A 116 9.43 19.70 -11.76
N SER A 117 9.59 19.02 -12.90
CA SER A 117 9.96 19.63 -14.16
C SER A 117 9.59 18.73 -15.33
N TYR A 118 9.59 19.29 -16.54
CA TYR A 118 9.49 18.52 -17.78
C TYR A 118 10.83 18.60 -18.49
N THR A 119 11.46 17.44 -18.69
CA THR A 119 12.76 17.34 -19.37
C THR A 119 12.53 16.55 -20.65
N HIS A 120 12.77 17.18 -21.81
CA HIS A 120 12.52 16.57 -23.14
C HIS A 120 11.07 16.07 -23.34
N GLY A 121 10.08 16.76 -22.76
CA GLY A 121 8.67 16.35 -22.83
C GLY A 121 8.27 15.25 -21.85
N PHE A 122 9.20 14.71 -21.06
CA PHE A 122 8.92 13.70 -20.05
C PHE A 122 8.74 14.32 -18.65
N PRO A 123 7.69 13.95 -17.89
CA PRO A 123 7.47 14.47 -16.54
C PRO A 123 8.49 13.88 -15.56
N VAL A 124 9.30 14.74 -14.96
CA VAL A 124 10.25 14.38 -13.89
C VAL A 124 9.53 14.50 -12.56
N LEU A 125 9.37 13.37 -11.86
CA LEU A 125 8.71 13.35 -10.55
C LEU A 125 9.61 13.92 -9.46
N SER A 126 9.03 14.75 -8.60
CA SER A 126 9.69 15.23 -7.37
C SER A 126 10.04 14.06 -6.45
N ALA A 127 11.12 14.19 -5.68
CA ALA A 127 11.51 13.18 -4.69
C ALA A 127 10.38 12.92 -3.67
N LEU A 128 9.72 14.00 -3.22
CA LEU A 128 8.49 13.96 -2.43
C LEU A 128 7.50 14.99 -3.00
N PRO A 129 6.24 14.60 -3.30
CA PRO A 129 5.65 13.26 -3.11
C PRO A 129 5.79 12.31 -4.31
N GLY A 130 6.24 12.76 -5.48
CA GLY A 130 6.06 12.03 -6.74
C GLY A 130 6.67 10.63 -6.79
N GLN A 131 7.99 10.51 -6.61
CA GLN A 131 8.69 9.22 -6.68
C GLN A 131 8.26 8.27 -5.54
N PHE A 132 7.95 8.83 -4.37
CA PHE A 132 7.47 8.05 -3.24
C PHE A 132 6.15 7.31 -3.53
N LEU A 133 5.25 7.92 -4.32
CA LEU A 133 3.96 7.33 -4.64
C LEU A 133 4.04 6.22 -5.70
N LEU A 134 5.11 6.16 -6.51
CA LEU A 134 5.24 5.12 -7.54
C LEU A 134 5.27 3.70 -6.97
N LYS A 135 5.86 3.52 -5.78
CA LYS A 135 5.91 2.21 -5.11
C LYS A 135 4.51 1.68 -4.79
N ASP A 136 3.55 2.58 -4.57
CA ASP A 136 2.18 2.22 -4.23
C ASP A 136 1.45 1.57 -5.42
N LEU A 137 1.93 1.79 -6.67
CA LEU A 137 1.44 1.06 -7.85
C LEU A 137 1.77 -0.43 -7.77
N VAL A 138 2.99 -0.76 -7.34
CA VAL A 138 3.41 -2.16 -7.14
C VAL A 138 2.62 -2.78 -6.00
N LEU A 139 2.45 -2.05 -4.90
CA LEU A 139 1.67 -2.51 -3.75
C LEU A 139 0.19 -2.72 -4.07
N LEU A 140 -0.40 -1.86 -4.92
CA LEU A 140 -1.74 -2.06 -5.47
C LEU A 140 -1.82 -3.38 -6.26
N GLY A 141 -0.85 -3.65 -7.13
CA GLY A 141 -0.78 -4.91 -7.87
C GLY A 141 -0.72 -6.13 -6.94
N VAL A 142 0.10 -6.05 -5.88
CA VAL A 142 0.18 -7.10 -4.86
C VAL A 142 -1.14 -7.22 -4.08
N ALA A 143 -1.81 -6.11 -3.74
CA ALA A 143 -3.10 -6.11 -3.06
C ALA A 143 -4.18 -6.80 -3.90
N VAL A 144 -4.26 -6.48 -5.19
CA VAL A 144 -5.17 -7.15 -6.15
C VAL A 144 -4.86 -8.64 -6.25
N TRP A 145 -3.57 -9.02 -6.34
CA TRP A 145 -3.16 -10.41 -6.34
C TRP A 145 -3.59 -11.14 -5.04
N THR A 146 -3.33 -10.56 -3.86
CA THR A 146 -3.75 -11.16 -2.58
C THR A 146 -5.26 -11.28 -2.45
N LEU A 147 -6.03 -10.35 -3.04
CA LEU A 147 -7.50 -10.42 -3.08
C LEU A 147 -7.97 -11.62 -3.90
N GLY A 148 -7.48 -11.76 -5.14
CA GLY A 148 -7.84 -12.87 -6.02
C GLY A 148 -7.48 -14.22 -5.41
N ASP A 149 -6.27 -14.34 -4.88
CA ASP A 149 -5.80 -15.54 -4.21
C ASP A 149 -6.71 -15.91 -3.01
N SER A 150 -7.19 -14.90 -2.26
CA SER A 150 -8.05 -15.12 -1.06
C SER A 150 -9.46 -15.58 -1.41
N LEU A 151 -9.96 -15.16 -2.57
CA LEU A 151 -11.26 -15.57 -3.07
C LEU A 151 -11.23 -17.00 -3.64
N ASP A 152 -10.11 -17.42 -4.24
CA ASP A 152 -9.98 -18.75 -4.85
C ASP A 152 -10.00 -19.87 -3.79
N GLU A 153 -9.20 -19.75 -2.73
CA GLU A 153 -9.23 -20.70 -1.60
C GLU A 153 -10.53 -20.63 -0.78
N GLY A 154 -11.20 -19.48 -0.76
CA GLY A 154 -12.49 -19.31 -0.10
C GLY A 154 -13.63 -20.12 -0.74
N ARG A 155 -13.47 -20.53 -2.00
CA ARG A 155 -14.40 -21.39 -2.76
C ARG A 155 -14.14 -22.88 -2.57
N GLY A 156 -12.92 -23.28 -2.20
CA GLY A 156 -12.58 -24.69 -1.95
C GLY A 156 -12.94 -25.22 -0.56
N ARG A 157 -13.42 -24.36 0.35
CA ARG A 157 -13.76 -24.68 1.75
C ARG A 157 -15.24 -24.40 2.12
N GLY A 158 -16.08 -24.04 1.16
CA GLY A 158 -17.51 -23.79 1.35
C GLY A 158 -18.34 -24.81 0.59
#